data_AF-A0A963ASV4-F1
#
_entry.id   AF-A0A963ASV4-F1
#
_cell.length_a   1.000
_cell.length_b   1.000
_cell.length_c   1.000
_cell.angle_alpha   90.00
_cell.angle_beta   90.00
_cell.angle_gamma   90.00
#
_symmetry.space_group_name_H-M   'P 1'
#
loop_
_entity.id
_entity.type
_entity.pdbx_description
1 polymer ?
#
loop_
_entity_poly.entity_id
_entity_poly.type
_entity_poly.pdbx_seq_one_letter_code
_entity_poly.pdbx_strand_id
1 'polypeptide(L)'
;MKRFTKEVVKTFRNLWFRDTNEHDIYVNDVAIRIRAGIFLAIPLYMGLTLYDVAYMPTWEPIINTATDTYETDWDGRTIYRVDATRRVFEYSTQSWILIYGLFELFASMFVITSRLSPTILLATVLARNKDPVWKPLVPKRYAWIIGISLMSLCLVFFNPDTFAEWVNAIRGKQVLPTTENYMPAWIPNTMIWVCLAFMWLESVIGFCVGCKVYALMCRLGIHKEPCEACNNIDWEAIARRNAEKLALQDAQEEAAQRQ
;
A
#
# COMPACT_ATOMS: atom_id res chain seq x y z
N MET A 1 22.53 -27.43 -9.37
CA MET A 1 22.61 -26.15 -10.12
C MET A 1 21.50 -25.98 -11.16
N LYS A 2 21.37 -26.85 -12.18
CA LYS A 2 20.33 -26.73 -13.25
C LYS A 2 18.88 -26.61 -12.76
N ARG A 3 18.50 -27.33 -11.69
CA ARG A 3 17.15 -27.25 -11.09
C ARG A 3 16.88 -25.89 -10.45
N PHE A 4 17.86 -25.35 -9.73
CA PHE A 4 17.78 -24.04 -9.10
C PHE A 4 17.63 -22.93 -10.13
N THR A 5 18.41 -22.97 -11.22
CA THR A 5 18.31 -21.97 -12.31
C THR A 5 16.95 -22.02 -13.00
N LYS A 6 16.39 -23.22 -13.22
CA LYS A 6 15.04 -23.38 -13.81
C LYS A 6 13.94 -22.82 -12.91
N GLU A 7 14.00 -23.08 -11.61
CA GLU A 7 13.04 -22.52 -10.66
C GLU A 7 13.11 -21.00 -10.63
N VAL A 8 14.30 -20.41 -10.56
CA VAL A 8 14.49 -18.95 -10.56
C VAL A 8 13.93 -18.32 -11.84
N VAL A 9 14.23 -18.90 -13.02
CA VAL A 9 13.69 -18.39 -14.30
C VAL A 9 12.16 -18.47 -14.32
N LYS A 10 11.57 -19.56 -13.81
CA LYS A 10 10.11 -19.72 -13.71
C LYS A 10 9.51 -18.70 -12.74
N THR A 11 10.15 -18.45 -11.60
CA THR A 11 9.76 -17.44 -10.61
C THR A 11 9.75 -16.04 -11.22
N PHE A 12 10.75 -15.64 -12.01
CA PHE A 12 10.76 -14.32 -12.64
C PHE A 12 9.77 -14.21 -13.82
N ARG A 13 9.51 -15.30 -14.54
CA ARG A 13 8.58 -15.31 -15.68
C ARG A 13 7.13 -15.15 -15.24
N ASN A 14 6.72 -15.95 -14.26
CA ASN A 14 5.34 -15.96 -13.76
C ASN A 14 5.15 -15.04 -12.55
N LEU A 15 6.24 -14.56 -11.94
CA LEU A 15 6.25 -13.71 -10.75
C LEU A 15 5.43 -14.36 -9.63
N TRP A 16 4.53 -13.60 -9.00
CA TRP A 16 3.57 -14.10 -8.01
C TRP A 16 2.27 -14.65 -8.63
N PHE A 17 2.14 -14.70 -9.95
CA PHE A 17 0.94 -15.22 -10.63
C PHE A 17 1.08 -16.72 -10.91
N ARG A 18 -0.05 -17.42 -10.97
CA ARG A 18 -0.08 -18.83 -11.37
C ARG A 18 0.18 -18.97 -12.86
N ASP A 19 -0.74 -18.42 -13.63
CA ASP A 19 -0.71 -18.31 -15.09
C ASP A 19 -1.38 -16.99 -15.47
N THR A 20 -0.79 -16.27 -16.44
CA THR A 20 -1.29 -14.99 -16.93
C THR A 20 -2.32 -15.14 -18.05
N ASN A 21 -2.47 -16.35 -18.61
CA ASN A 21 -3.38 -16.64 -19.73
C ASN A 21 -4.73 -17.24 -19.28
N GLU A 22 -4.87 -17.52 -17.98
CA GLU A 22 -6.15 -17.94 -17.39
C GLU A 22 -7.15 -16.77 -17.37
N HIS A 23 -8.44 -17.08 -17.53
CA HIS A 23 -9.52 -16.06 -17.50
C HIS A 23 -9.57 -15.33 -16.15
N ASP A 24 -9.46 -16.11 -15.07
CA ASP A 24 -9.42 -15.60 -13.71
C ASP A 24 -7.99 -15.64 -13.21
N ILE A 25 -7.41 -14.48 -12.93
CA ILE A 25 -6.00 -14.38 -12.55
C ILE A 25 -5.85 -14.73 -11.06
N TYR A 26 -5.01 -15.72 -10.78
CA TYR A 26 -4.64 -16.13 -9.44
C TYR A 26 -3.25 -15.64 -9.05
N VAL A 27 -3.12 -15.29 -7.78
CA VAL A 27 -1.89 -14.75 -7.18
C VAL A 27 -1.54 -15.52 -5.91
N ASN A 28 -0.24 -15.64 -5.63
CA ASN A 28 0.28 -16.33 -4.45
C ASN A 28 0.07 -15.49 -3.18
N ASP A 29 -0.83 -15.93 -2.30
CA ASP A 29 -1.15 -15.26 -1.03
C ASP A 29 0.05 -15.16 -0.09
N VAL A 30 0.99 -16.12 -0.15
CA VAL A 30 2.21 -16.09 0.68
C VAL A 30 3.08 -14.90 0.28
N ALA A 31 3.30 -14.69 -1.02
CA ALA A 31 4.04 -13.53 -1.53
C ALA A 31 3.32 -12.22 -1.19
N ILE A 32 1.99 -12.18 -1.26
CA ILE A 32 1.21 -11.00 -0.88
C ILE A 32 1.38 -10.66 0.61
N ARG A 33 1.33 -11.65 1.51
CA ARG A 33 1.52 -11.41 2.95
C ARG A 33 2.92 -10.91 3.27
N ILE A 34 3.94 -11.47 2.64
CA ILE A 34 5.32 -10.97 2.76
C ILE A 34 5.41 -9.52 2.30
N ARG A 35 4.79 -9.20 1.16
CA ARG A 35 4.73 -7.83 0.64
C ARG A 35 4.00 -6.89 1.60
N ALA A 36 2.86 -7.30 2.16
CA ALA A 36 2.14 -6.52 3.17
C ALA A 36 3.02 -6.24 4.40
N GLY A 37 3.82 -7.23 4.82
CA GLY A 37 4.81 -7.07 5.90
C GLY A 37 5.90 -6.05 5.56
N ILE A 38 6.42 -6.04 4.33
CA ILE A 38 7.37 -5.00 3.86
C ILE A 38 6.69 -3.62 3.86
N PHE A 39 5.45 -3.55 3.38
CA PHE A 39 4.67 -2.31 3.31
C PHE A 39 4.29 -1.74 4.67
N LEU A 40 4.27 -2.56 5.72
CA LEU A 40 4.01 -2.13 7.09
C LEU A 40 5.05 -1.13 7.60
N ALA A 41 6.26 -1.12 7.05
CA ALA A 41 7.28 -0.14 7.37
C ALA A 41 6.85 1.31 7.05
N ILE A 42 6.04 1.52 6.00
CA ILE A 42 5.57 2.84 5.58
C ILE A 42 4.68 3.49 6.66
N PRO A 43 3.51 2.92 7.04
CA PRO A 43 2.67 3.52 8.06
C PRO A 43 3.33 3.53 9.43
N LEU A 44 4.25 2.61 9.73
CA LEU A 44 5.06 2.66 10.95
C LEU A 44 5.95 3.90 10.99
N TYR A 45 6.71 4.15 9.92
CA TYR A 45 7.57 5.34 9.82
C TYR A 45 6.74 6.63 9.89
N MET A 46 5.64 6.71 9.13
CA MET A 46 4.74 7.87 9.19
C MET A 46 4.14 8.06 10.59
N GLY A 47 3.74 6.97 11.25
CA GLY A 47 3.18 7.01 12.60
C GLY A 47 4.18 7.55 13.61
N LEU A 48 5.45 7.17 13.51
CA LEU A 48 6.52 7.73 14.36
C LEU A 48 6.73 9.22 14.11
N THR A 49 6.69 9.67 12.84
CA THR A 49 6.81 11.10 12.53
C THR A 49 5.63 11.91 13.06
N LEU A 50 4.40 11.39 12.93
CA LEU A 50 3.21 12.06 13.45
C LEU A 50 3.15 12.03 14.97
N TYR A 51 3.67 10.97 15.60
CA TYR A 51 3.82 10.88 17.05
C TYR A 51 4.79 11.96 17.57
N ASP A 52 5.94 12.13 16.90
CA ASP A 52 6.88 13.21 17.21
C ASP A 52 6.22 14.59 17.10
N VAL A 53 5.53 14.86 15.98
CA VAL A 53 4.79 16.11 15.76
C VAL A 53 3.70 16.37 16.82
N ALA A 54 3.01 15.31 17.27
CA ALA A 54 1.88 15.44 18.18
C ALA A 54 2.28 15.58 19.66
N TYR A 55 3.38 14.95 20.08
CA TYR A 55 3.75 14.83 21.49
C TYR A 55 5.04 15.56 21.88
N MET A 56 5.91 15.91 20.92
CA MET A 56 7.12 16.67 21.24
C MET A 56 6.85 18.17 21.29
N PRO A 57 7.72 18.94 22.00
CA PRO A 57 7.60 20.39 22.05
C PRO A 57 7.56 21.01 20.64
N THR A 58 6.64 21.94 20.44
CA THR A 58 6.47 22.69 19.19
C THR A 58 7.51 23.80 19.00
N TRP A 59 8.36 24.00 20.00
CA TRP A 59 9.38 25.03 20.06
C TRP A 59 10.72 24.43 20.49
N GLU A 60 11.79 24.99 19.97
CA GLU A 60 13.16 24.61 20.30
C GLU A 60 13.88 25.79 20.96
N PRO A 61 14.54 25.60 22.12
CA PRO A 61 15.29 26.66 22.78
C PRO A 61 16.55 27.02 22.01
N ILE A 62 16.80 28.31 21.84
CA ILE A 62 18.08 28.81 21.35
C ILE A 62 19.07 28.80 22.53
N ILE A 63 19.92 27.77 22.57
CA ILE A 63 20.76 27.47 23.75
C ILE A 63 21.69 28.64 24.11
N ASN A 64 22.16 29.42 23.12
CA ASN A 64 23.09 30.54 23.32
C ASN A 64 22.43 31.85 23.80
N THR A 65 21.10 31.94 23.86
CA THR A 65 20.39 33.09 24.45
C THR A 65 19.91 32.82 25.87
N ALA A 66 20.26 31.66 26.43
CA ALA A 66 19.91 31.28 27.78
C ALA A 66 20.54 32.24 28.80
N THR A 67 19.67 32.99 29.48
CA THR A 67 20.05 33.88 30.58
C THR A 67 19.38 33.40 31.86
N ASP A 68 20.18 33.27 32.92
CA ASP A 68 19.69 32.91 34.24
C ASP A 68 18.85 34.07 34.79
N THR A 69 17.63 33.78 35.26
CA THR A 69 16.74 34.80 35.85
C THR A 69 17.00 35.03 37.33
N TYR A 70 17.85 34.21 37.95
CA TYR A 70 18.11 34.16 39.41
C TYR A 70 16.86 33.85 40.25
N GLU A 71 15.78 33.43 39.61
CA GLU A 71 14.55 32.96 40.25
C GLU A 71 14.51 31.42 40.23
N THR A 72 13.86 30.84 41.23
CA THR A 72 13.67 29.38 41.34
C THR A 72 12.20 29.03 41.32
N ASP A 73 11.85 27.93 40.65
CA ASP A 73 10.51 27.33 40.72
C ASP A 73 10.26 26.72 42.12
N TRP A 74 9.02 26.31 42.39
CA TRP A 74 8.59 25.66 43.62
C TRP A 74 9.38 24.39 43.96
N ASP A 75 9.96 23.73 42.95
CA ASP A 75 10.85 22.56 43.10
C ASP A 75 12.33 22.93 43.34
N GLY A 76 12.66 24.21 43.49
CA GLY A 76 14.04 24.69 43.67
C GLY A 76 14.90 24.64 42.40
N ARG A 77 14.29 24.49 41.22
CA ARG A 77 14.98 24.53 39.92
C ARG A 77 15.14 25.97 39.44
N THR A 78 16.32 26.33 38.95
CA THR A 78 16.60 27.67 38.39
C THR A 78 15.83 27.90 37.09
N ILE A 79 15.17 29.05 36.99
CA ILE A 79 14.41 29.45 35.81
C ILE A 79 15.35 30.17 34.83
N TYR A 80 15.39 29.70 33.58
CA TYR A 80 16.12 30.35 32.50
C TYR A 80 15.17 31.08 31.55
N ARG A 81 15.56 32.27 31.11
CA ARG A 81 14.93 32.96 29.98
C ARG A 81 15.70 32.58 28.72
N VAL A 82 14.98 32.00 27.77
CA VAL A 82 15.51 31.60 26.45
C VAL A 82 14.65 32.21 25.36
N ASP A 83 15.28 32.63 24.27
CA ASP A 83 14.54 32.84 23.03
C ASP A 83 14.25 31.47 22.41
N ALA A 84 13.06 31.31 21.84
CA ALA A 84 12.63 30.05 21.25
C ALA A 84 12.22 30.25 19.79
N THR A 85 12.58 29.29 18.94
CA THR A 85 12.06 29.22 17.58
C THR A 85 10.94 28.19 17.51
N ARG A 86 9.98 28.39 16.60
CA ARG A 86 8.97 27.38 16.29
C ARG A 86 9.62 26.28 15.47
N ARG A 87 9.44 25.02 15.89
CA ARG A 87 9.89 23.86 15.14
C ARG A 87 9.11 23.74 13.84
N VAL A 88 9.82 23.64 12.71
CA VAL A 88 9.24 23.40 11.38
C VAL A 88 9.60 21.99 10.94
N PHE A 89 8.60 21.25 10.44
CA PHE A 89 8.80 19.89 9.97
C PHE A 89 8.90 19.88 8.45
N GLU A 90 10.00 19.34 7.93
CA GLU A 90 10.11 19.00 6.53
C GLU A 90 9.59 17.57 6.31
N TYR A 91 8.56 17.45 5.48
CA TYR A 91 7.98 16.16 5.11
C TYR A 91 8.52 15.60 3.79
N SER A 92 9.65 16.11 3.28
CA SER A 92 10.20 15.73 1.97
C SER A 92 10.45 14.22 1.87
N THR A 93 11.10 13.63 2.88
CA THR A 93 11.36 12.18 2.92
C THR A 93 10.08 11.36 2.99
N GLN A 94 9.11 11.82 3.79
CA GLN A 94 7.81 11.18 3.99
C GLN A 94 7.03 11.17 2.67
N SER A 95 7.03 12.30 1.95
CA SER A 95 6.41 12.45 0.64
C SER A 95 7.02 11.49 -0.38
N TRP A 96 8.35 11.37 -0.47
CA TRP A 96 9.00 10.42 -1.38
C TRP A 96 8.65 8.96 -1.07
N ILE A 97 8.60 8.59 0.21
CA ILE A 97 8.20 7.24 0.63
C ILE A 97 6.74 6.95 0.24
N LEU A 98 5.83 7.91 0.43
CA LEU A 98 4.42 7.77 0.05
C LEU A 98 4.25 7.69 -1.47
N ILE A 99 4.98 8.51 -2.23
CA ILE A 99 4.98 8.46 -3.71
C ILE A 99 5.48 7.09 -4.19
N TYR A 100 6.55 6.57 -3.59
CA TYR A 100 7.03 5.21 -3.87
C TYR A 100 5.97 4.15 -3.54
N GLY A 101 5.33 4.24 -2.37
CA GLY A 101 4.23 3.36 -1.97
C GLY A 101 3.04 3.42 -2.94
N LEU A 102 2.67 4.61 -3.41
CA LEU A 102 1.63 4.80 -4.43
C LEU A 102 2.03 4.13 -5.74
N PHE A 103 3.23 4.42 -6.25
CA PHE A 103 3.74 3.79 -7.47
C PHE A 103 3.65 2.27 -7.40
N GLU A 104 4.10 1.69 -6.28
CA GLU A 104 4.05 0.26 -6.03
C GLU A 104 2.61 -0.31 -6.04
N LEU A 105 1.66 0.36 -5.39
CA LEU A 105 0.26 -0.08 -5.38
C LEU A 105 -0.41 0.06 -6.75
N PHE A 106 -0.15 1.15 -7.47
CA PHE A 106 -0.62 1.35 -8.84
C PHE A 106 -0.03 0.32 -9.80
N ALA A 107 1.29 0.09 -9.74
CA ALA A 107 1.96 -0.92 -10.53
C ALA A 107 1.39 -2.33 -10.29
N SER A 108 0.86 -2.61 -9.10
CA SER A 108 0.26 -3.91 -8.78
C SER A 108 -1.06 -4.18 -9.48
N MET A 109 -1.77 -3.14 -9.93
CA MET A 109 -3.11 -3.27 -10.50
C MET A 109 -3.13 -4.14 -11.75
N PHE A 110 -2.11 -4.02 -12.60
CA PHE A 110 -2.04 -4.71 -13.88
C PHE A 110 -0.93 -5.76 -13.89
N VAL A 111 -1.16 -6.85 -14.61
CA VAL A 111 -0.21 -7.96 -14.75
C VAL A 111 1.11 -7.47 -15.35
N ILE A 112 1.05 -6.60 -16.35
CA ILE A 112 2.24 -6.06 -17.02
C ILE A 112 3.03 -5.16 -16.08
N THR A 113 2.37 -4.18 -15.46
CA THR A 113 3.01 -3.19 -14.58
C THR A 113 3.53 -3.81 -13.28
N SER A 114 2.94 -4.93 -12.82
CA SER A 114 3.38 -5.60 -11.60
C SER A 114 4.83 -6.09 -11.65
N ARG A 115 5.38 -6.28 -12.86
CA ARG A 115 6.79 -6.62 -13.08
C ARG A 115 7.75 -5.47 -12.79
N LEU A 116 7.27 -4.23 -12.82
CA LEU A 116 8.06 -3.03 -12.54
C LEU A 116 8.17 -2.75 -11.04
N SER A 117 7.44 -3.46 -10.19
CA SER A 117 7.42 -3.25 -8.74
C SER A 117 8.59 -3.96 -8.07
N PRO A 118 9.55 -3.22 -7.47
CA PRO A 118 10.61 -3.81 -6.66
C PRO A 118 10.09 -4.71 -5.53
N THR A 119 9.04 -4.30 -4.83
CA THR A 119 8.57 -5.08 -3.68
C THR A 119 7.90 -6.40 -4.09
N ILE A 120 7.24 -6.46 -5.25
CA ILE A 120 6.66 -7.72 -5.75
C ILE A 120 7.79 -8.69 -6.10
N LEU A 121 8.84 -8.22 -6.78
CA LEU A 121 10.00 -9.04 -7.11
C LEU A 121 10.63 -9.61 -5.82
N LEU A 122 10.88 -8.74 -4.84
CA LEU A 122 11.45 -9.13 -3.56
C LEU A 122 10.54 -10.13 -2.81
N ALA A 123 9.25 -9.86 -2.70
CA ALA A 123 8.31 -10.73 -2.02
C ALA A 123 8.18 -12.10 -2.71
N THR A 124 8.23 -12.14 -4.04
CA THR A 124 8.21 -13.40 -4.81
C THR A 124 9.47 -14.21 -4.55
N VAL A 125 10.65 -13.57 -4.52
CA VAL A 125 11.92 -14.24 -4.20
C VAL A 125 11.91 -14.79 -2.77
N LEU A 126 11.38 -14.05 -1.81
CA LEU A 126 11.25 -14.48 -0.42
C LEU A 126 10.25 -15.64 -0.26
N ALA A 127 9.18 -15.66 -1.06
CA ALA A 127 8.15 -16.70 -1.04
C ALA A 127 8.58 -18.01 -1.75
N ARG A 128 9.70 -18.04 -2.48
CA ARG A 128 10.05 -19.14 -3.42
C ARG A 128 10.13 -20.54 -2.80
N ASN A 129 10.47 -20.64 -1.52
CA ASN A 129 10.66 -21.92 -0.80
C ASN A 129 9.44 -22.29 0.06
N LYS A 130 8.31 -21.60 -0.14
CA LYS A 130 7.05 -21.85 0.57
C LYS A 130 6.02 -22.36 -0.43
N ASP A 131 5.17 -23.28 0.02
CA ASP A 131 4.10 -23.79 -0.83
C ASP A 131 3.13 -22.64 -1.20
N PRO A 132 2.87 -22.42 -2.49
CA PRO A 132 2.05 -21.30 -2.94
C PRO A 132 0.58 -21.59 -2.65
N VAL A 133 -0.11 -20.60 -2.06
CA VAL A 133 -1.56 -20.62 -1.86
C VAL A 133 -2.18 -19.67 -2.87
N TRP A 134 -2.97 -20.21 -3.80
CA TRP A 134 -3.52 -19.44 -4.92
C TRP A 134 -4.87 -18.83 -4.57
N LYS A 135 -4.96 -17.50 -4.70
CA LYS A 135 -6.19 -16.74 -4.47
C LYS A 135 -6.52 -15.82 -5.65
N PRO A 136 -7.80 -15.50 -5.91
CA PRO A 136 -8.17 -14.60 -7.00
C PRO A 136 -7.61 -13.18 -6.78
N LEU A 137 -7.17 -12.53 -7.87
CA LEU A 137 -6.56 -11.21 -7.85
C LEU A 137 -7.55 -10.07 -7.55
N VAL A 138 -8.81 -10.18 -8.00
CA VAL A 138 -9.78 -9.08 -7.95
C VAL A 138 -10.06 -8.59 -6.53
N PRO A 139 -10.31 -9.45 -5.52
CA PRO A 139 -10.44 -9.01 -4.13
C PRO A 139 -9.21 -8.28 -3.57
N LYS A 140 -8.00 -8.53 -4.12
CA LYS A 140 -6.76 -7.87 -3.68
C LYS A 140 -6.62 -6.48 -4.26
N ARG A 141 -7.12 -6.24 -5.48
CA ARG A 141 -7.18 -4.89 -6.06
C ARG A 141 -7.97 -3.91 -5.19
N TYR A 142 -9.03 -4.37 -4.54
CA TYR A 142 -9.79 -3.57 -3.57
C TYR A 142 -8.94 -3.13 -2.38
N ALA A 143 -8.16 -4.03 -1.80
CA ALA A 143 -7.25 -3.69 -0.71
C ALA A 143 -6.21 -2.64 -1.15
N TRP A 144 -5.67 -2.77 -2.36
CA TRP A 144 -4.73 -1.79 -2.92
C TRP A 144 -5.39 -0.44 -3.22
N ILE A 145 -6.65 -0.39 -3.68
CA ILE A 145 -7.40 0.86 -3.86
C ILE A 145 -7.57 1.59 -2.52
N ILE A 146 -7.92 0.86 -1.46
CA ILE A 146 -7.98 1.41 -0.10
C ILE A 146 -6.61 2.00 0.28
N GLY A 147 -5.52 1.25 0.08
CA GLY A 147 -4.16 1.75 0.33
C GLY A 147 -3.82 3.02 -0.46
N ILE A 148 -4.14 3.08 -1.75
CA ILE A 148 -3.93 4.25 -2.62
C ILE A 148 -4.71 5.46 -2.09
N SER A 149 -5.96 5.26 -1.66
CA SER A 149 -6.79 6.34 -1.12
C SER A 149 -6.19 6.94 0.15
N LEU A 150 -5.72 6.09 1.07
CA LEU A 150 -5.16 6.50 2.35
C LEU A 150 -3.79 7.19 2.16
N MET A 151 -2.93 6.66 1.29
CA MET A 151 -1.64 7.28 0.97
C MET A 151 -1.81 8.63 0.27
N SER A 152 -2.78 8.76 -0.63
CA SER A 152 -3.10 10.04 -1.28
C SER A 152 -3.55 11.08 -0.27
N LEU A 153 -4.39 10.70 0.71
CA LEU A 153 -4.83 11.62 1.76
C LEU A 153 -3.66 12.08 2.65
N CYS A 154 -2.74 11.17 2.98
CA CYS A 154 -1.51 11.54 3.70
C CYS A 154 -0.64 12.53 2.91
N LEU A 155 -0.52 12.37 1.59
CA LEU A 155 0.26 13.28 0.76
C LEU A 155 -0.33 14.71 0.74
N VAL A 156 -1.66 14.82 0.67
CA VAL A 156 -2.35 16.11 0.77
C VAL A 156 -2.11 16.75 2.14
N PHE A 157 -2.12 15.97 3.21
CA PHE A 157 -1.83 16.49 4.55
C PHE A 157 -0.40 17.00 4.72
N PHE A 158 0.58 16.26 4.19
CA PHE A 158 2.00 16.62 4.32
C PHE A 158 2.43 17.75 3.39
N ASN A 159 1.72 17.96 2.27
CA ASN A 159 2.03 19.01 1.29
C ASN A 159 0.74 19.81 0.96
N PRO A 160 0.11 20.45 1.96
CA PRO A 160 -1.20 21.08 1.80
C PRO A 160 -1.15 22.29 0.87
N ASP A 161 -0.03 23.00 0.86
CA ASP A 161 0.33 24.12 0.00
C ASP A 161 0.40 23.69 -1.47
N THR A 162 1.18 22.66 -1.79
CA THR A 162 1.33 22.16 -3.17
C THR A 162 -0.01 21.69 -3.74
N PHE A 163 -0.84 21.04 -2.92
CA PHE A 163 -2.17 20.63 -3.33
C PHE A 163 -3.10 21.84 -3.51
N ALA A 164 -3.07 22.81 -2.60
CA ALA A 164 -3.87 24.03 -2.71
C ALA A 164 -3.52 24.84 -3.96
N GLU A 165 -2.23 25.00 -4.27
CA GLU A 165 -1.77 25.66 -5.49
C GLU A 165 -2.27 24.95 -6.74
N TRP A 166 -2.17 23.61 -6.79
CA TRP A 166 -2.67 22.82 -7.90
C TRP A 166 -4.20 22.98 -8.10
N VAL A 167 -4.99 22.92 -7.01
CA VAL A 167 -6.44 23.13 -7.07
C VAL A 167 -6.77 24.56 -7.52
N ASN A 168 -6.10 25.55 -6.95
CA ASN A 168 -6.31 26.96 -7.28
C ASN A 168 -5.95 27.27 -8.73
N ALA A 169 -4.90 26.65 -9.27
CA ALA A 169 -4.52 26.76 -10.68
C ALA A 169 -5.60 26.18 -11.62
N ILE A 170 -6.19 25.02 -11.27
CA ILE A 170 -7.24 24.38 -12.08
C ILE A 170 -8.59 25.12 -11.99
N ARG A 171 -8.88 25.79 -10.87
CA ARG A 171 -10.10 26.59 -10.70
C ARG A 171 -9.97 28.05 -11.11
N GLY A 172 -8.74 28.55 -11.28
CA GLY A 172 -8.47 29.96 -11.58
C GLY A 172 -8.94 30.91 -10.48
N LYS A 173 -9.19 30.39 -9.28
CA LYS A 173 -9.67 31.12 -8.10
C LYS A 173 -9.02 30.54 -6.85
N GLN A 174 -8.82 31.38 -5.84
CA GLN A 174 -8.37 30.93 -4.51
C GLN A 174 -9.54 30.23 -3.80
N VAL A 175 -9.61 28.91 -3.95
CA VAL A 175 -10.57 28.04 -3.27
C VAL A 175 -9.99 27.52 -1.96
N LEU A 176 -8.69 27.18 -1.96
CA LEU A 176 -7.99 26.67 -0.80
C LEU A 176 -6.91 27.66 -0.32
N PRO A 177 -6.73 27.83 1.00
CA PRO A 177 -5.67 28.66 1.54
C PRO A 177 -4.31 28.00 1.32
N THR A 178 -3.31 28.78 0.89
CA THR A 178 -1.92 28.33 0.72
C THR A 178 -1.03 28.68 1.90
N THR A 179 -1.54 29.47 2.85
CA THR A 179 -0.79 30.00 4.01
C THR A 179 -0.95 29.16 5.27
N GLU A 180 -1.96 28.28 5.32
CA GLU A 180 -2.31 27.51 6.50
C GLU A 180 -2.74 26.09 6.12
N ASN A 181 -2.52 25.14 7.03
CA ASN A 181 -2.98 23.78 6.84
C ASN A 181 -4.50 23.70 7.12
N TYR A 182 -5.28 23.50 6.08
CA TYR A 182 -6.75 23.38 6.15
C TYR A 182 -7.22 21.99 6.59
N MET A 183 -6.32 21.00 6.70
CA MET A 183 -6.67 19.65 7.17
C MET A 183 -6.35 19.49 8.67
N PRO A 184 -7.35 19.14 9.50
CA PRO A 184 -7.11 18.87 10.91
C PRO A 184 -6.13 17.71 11.14
N ALA A 185 -5.15 17.90 12.05
CA ALA A 185 -4.10 16.93 12.34
C ALA A 185 -4.61 15.58 12.91
N TRP A 186 -5.81 15.54 13.48
CA TRP A 186 -6.39 14.30 14.02
C TRP A 186 -6.75 13.29 12.91
N ILE A 187 -7.05 13.76 11.70
CA ILE A 187 -7.42 12.92 10.55
C ILE A 187 -6.25 12.00 10.14
N PRO A 188 -5.07 12.52 9.72
CA PRO A 188 -3.94 11.68 9.33
C PRO A 188 -3.41 10.85 10.50
N ASN A 189 -3.44 11.38 11.74
CA ASN A 189 -3.02 10.61 12.92
C ASN A 189 -3.93 9.40 13.14
N THR A 190 -5.25 9.55 13.12
CA THR A 190 -6.16 8.41 13.28
C THR A 190 -6.04 7.42 12.12
N MET A 191 -5.95 7.96 10.90
CA MET A 191 -5.85 7.16 9.69
C MET A 191 -4.58 6.30 9.68
N ILE A 192 -3.43 6.83 10.10
CA ILE A 192 -2.16 6.07 10.09
C ILE A 192 -2.23 4.83 10.99
N TRP A 193 -2.87 4.95 12.16
CA TRP A 193 -3.04 3.84 13.08
C TRP A 193 -4.00 2.78 12.54
N VAL A 194 -5.07 3.21 11.86
CA VAL A 194 -5.98 2.30 11.15
C VAL A 194 -5.26 1.58 10.00
N CYS A 195 -4.46 2.29 9.21
CA CYS A 195 -3.63 1.71 8.15
C CYS A 195 -2.67 0.65 8.69
N LEU A 196 -1.96 0.99 9.78
CA LEU A 196 -1.02 0.09 10.45
C LEU A 196 -1.75 -1.16 10.93
N ALA A 197 -2.91 -1.01 11.56
CA ALA A 197 -3.72 -2.14 12.01
C ALA A 197 -4.14 -3.04 10.84
N PHE A 198 -4.64 -2.48 9.73
CA PHE A 198 -5.05 -3.27 8.56
C PHE A 198 -3.88 -4.03 7.91
N MET A 199 -2.72 -3.39 7.77
CA MET A 199 -1.51 -4.03 7.23
C MET A 199 -0.99 -5.12 8.17
N TRP A 200 -1.05 -4.88 9.47
CA TRP A 200 -0.65 -5.86 10.48
C TRP A 200 -1.56 -7.09 10.49
N LEU A 201 -2.88 -6.88 10.42
CA LEU A 201 -3.86 -7.97 10.31
C LEU A 201 -3.62 -8.83 9.07
N GLU A 202 -3.30 -8.23 7.92
CA GLU A 202 -3.03 -8.98 6.69
C GLU A 202 -1.70 -9.74 6.75
N SER A 203 -0.64 -9.10 7.25
CA SER A 203 0.71 -9.68 7.26
C SER A 203 0.90 -10.75 8.35
N VAL A 204 0.39 -10.52 9.56
CA VAL A 204 0.60 -11.41 10.72
C VAL A 204 -0.52 -12.43 10.86
N ILE A 205 -1.78 -11.99 10.87
CA ILE A 205 -2.95 -12.86 11.08
C ILE A 205 -3.41 -13.50 9.77
N GLY A 206 -3.14 -12.85 8.63
CA GLY A 206 -3.65 -13.30 7.34
C GLY A 206 -5.08 -12.85 7.06
N PHE A 207 -5.57 -11.84 7.78
CA PHE A 207 -6.90 -11.27 7.63
C PHE A 207 -6.82 -9.96 6.83
N CYS A 208 -7.28 -9.99 5.58
CA CYS A 208 -7.32 -8.80 4.73
C CYS A 208 -8.72 -8.18 4.75
N VAL A 209 -8.84 -6.99 5.37
CA VAL A 209 -10.10 -6.22 5.43
C VAL A 209 -10.62 -5.89 4.04
N GLY A 210 -9.73 -5.45 3.12
CA GLY A 210 -10.14 -5.10 1.75
C GLY A 210 -10.77 -6.27 0.99
N CYS A 211 -10.23 -7.47 1.12
CA CYS A 211 -10.83 -8.67 0.53
C CYS A 211 -12.20 -9.01 1.14
N LYS A 212 -12.41 -8.72 2.44
CA LYS A 212 -13.69 -8.96 3.12
C LYS A 212 -14.75 -7.93 2.74
N VAL A 213 -14.36 -6.66 2.57
CA VAL A 213 -15.24 -5.61 2.03
C VAL A 213 -15.71 -6.00 0.64
N TYR A 214 -14.81 -6.49 -0.21
CA TYR A 214 -15.19 -6.99 -1.52
C TYR A 214 -16.15 -8.18 -1.45
N ALA A 215 -15.89 -9.15 -0.57
CA ALA A 215 -16.80 -10.29 -0.36
C ALA A 215 -18.19 -9.83 0.10
N LEU A 216 -18.27 -8.81 0.96
CA LEU A 216 -19.54 -8.20 1.37
C LEU A 216 -20.26 -7.57 0.18
N MET A 217 -19.55 -6.85 -0.69
CA MET A 217 -20.13 -6.24 -1.89
C MET A 217 -20.61 -7.29 -2.91
N CYS A 218 -19.94 -8.43 -3.01
CA CYS A 218 -20.43 -9.59 -3.77
C CYS A 218 -21.71 -10.18 -3.17
N ARG A 219 -21.80 -10.29 -1.83
CA ARG A 219 -23.03 -10.75 -1.15
C ARG A 219 -24.21 -9.82 -1.36
N LEU A 220 -23.94 -8.52 -1.49
CA LEU A 220 -24.94 -7.50 -1.83
C LEU A 220 -25.30 -7.46 -3.32
N GLY A 221 -24.68 -8.31 -4.16
CA GLY A 221 -24.98 -8.42 -5.59
C GLY A 221 -24.40 -7.32 -6.47
N ILE A 222 -23.53 -6.44 -5.92
CA ILE A 222 -22.90 -5.35 -6.67
C ILE A 222 -21.83 -5.89 -7.64
N HIS A 223 -21.06 -6.90 -7.21
CA HIS A 223 -20.04 -7.56 -8.02
C HIS A 223 -20.34 -9.05 -8.20
N LYS A 224 -20.26 -9.55 -9.44
CA LYS A 224 -20.51 -10.97 -9.81
C LYS A 224 -19.23 -11.78 -10.04
N GLU A 225 -18.09 -11.14 -9.86
CA GLU A 225 -16.75 -11.68 -10.09
C GLU A 225 -16.37 -12.77 -9.07
N PRO A 226 -15.35 -13.59 -9.36
CA PRO A 226 -14.96 -14.72 -8.52
C PRO A 226 -14.45 -14.27 -7.15
N CYS A 227 -15.05 -14.79 -6.09
CA CYS A 227 -14.68 -14.53 -4.70
C CYS A 227 -14.63 -15.85 -3.91
N GLU A 228 -13.45 -16.19 -3.40
CA GLU A 228 -13.22 -17.38 -2.57
C GLU A 228 -14.05 -17.34 -1.28
N ALA A 229 -14.13 -16.17 -0.62
CA ALA A 229 -14.88 -16.00 0.62
C ALA A 229 -16.41 -16.08 0.45
N CYS A 230 -16.89 -16.00 -0.79
CA CYS A 230 -18.30 -16.19 -1.14
C CYS A 230 -18.58 -17.58 -1.73
N ASN A 231 -17.57 -18.47 -1.79
CA ASN A 231 -17.64 -19.77 -2.45
C ASN A 231 -18.22 -19.71 -3.89
N ASN A 232 -17.94 -18.59 -4.59
CA ASN A 232 -18.38 -18.35 -5.98
C ASN A 232 -17.33 -18.84 -6.99
N ILE A 233 -16.53 -19.86 -6.62
CA ILE A 233 -15.54 -20.47 -7.50
C ILE A 233 -16.16 -21.77 -8.02
N ASP A 234 -16.71 -21.74 -9.23
CA ASP A 234 -17.20 -22.95 -9.91
C ASP A 234 -16.01 -23.65 -10.59
N TRP A 235 -15.43 -24.62 -9.87
CA TRP A 235 -14.32 -25.45 -10.36
C TRP A 235 -14.70 -26.27 -11.60
N GLU A 236 -15.98 -26.62 -11.78
CA GLU A 236 -16.47 -27.37 -12.95
C GLU A 236 -16.54 -26.46 -14.19
N ALA A 237 -16.98 -25.21 -14.04
CA ALA A 237 -16.95 -24.24 -15.12
C ALA A 237 -15.51 -23.91 -15.59
N ILE A 238 -14.53 -23.96 -14.68
CA ILE A 238 -13.11 -23.82 -15.03
C ILE A 238 -12.62 -25.06 -15.80
N ALA A 239 -12.95 -26.27 -15.31
CA ALA A 239 -12.57 -27.52 -15.96
C ALA A 239 -13.16 -27.64 -17.39
N ARG A 240 -14.45 -27.29 -17.57
CA ARG A 240 -15.11 -27.27 -18.89
C ARG A 240 -14.40 -26.34 -19.87
N ARG A 241 -14.13 -25.08 -19.46
CA ARG A 241 -13.45 -24.10 -20.32
C ARG A 241 -12.03 -24.51 -20.70
N ASN A 242 -11.32 -25.17 -19.79
CA ASN A 242 -9.98 -25.68 -20.09
C ASN A 242 -10.02 -26.85 -21.07
N ALA A 243 -11.00 -27.76 -20.93
CA ALA A 243 -11.22 -28.84 -21.88
C ALA A 243 -11.60 -28.31 -23.28
N GLU A 244 -12.46 -27.29 -23.35
CA GLU A 244 -12.82 -26.62 -24.62
C GLU A 244 -11.61 -25.97 -25.28
N LYS A 245 -10.76 -25.27 -24.51
CA LYS A 245 -9.52 -24.67 -25.04
C LYS A 245 -8.55 -25.72 -25.57
N LEU A 246 -8.39 -26.85 -24.86
CA LEU A 246 -7.53 -27.94 -25.29
C LEU A 246 -8.05 -28.54 -26.60
N ALA A 247 -9.36 -28.82 -26.68
CA ALA A 247 -9.99 -29.32 -27.90
C ALA A 247 -9.86 -28.36 -29.10
N LEU A 248 -9.94 -27.04 -28.86
CA LEU A 248 -9.70 -26.03 -29.89
C LEU A 248 -8.24 -26.01 -30.35
N GLN A 249 -7.28 -26.18 -29.44
CA GLN A 249 -5.85 -26.25 -29.77
C GLN A 249 -5.55 -27.52 -30.58
N ASP A 250 -6.08 -28.68 -30.15
CA ASP A 250 -5.92 -29.96 -30.85
C ASP A 250 -6.53 -29.89 -32.26
N ALA A 251 -7.72 -29.32 -32.40
CA ALA A 251 -8.36 -29.14 -33.72
C ALA A 251 -7.58 -28.20 -34.64
N GLN A 252 -6.94 -27.15 -34.08
CA GLN A 252 -6.06 -26.25 -34.84
C GLN A 252 -4.77 -26.93 -35.26
N GLU A 253 -4.18 -27.78 -34.42
CA GLU A 253 -2.99 -28.57 -34.75
C GLU A 253 -3.28 -29.62 -35.82
N GLU A 254 -4.42 -30.33 -35.74
CA GLU A 254 -4.86 -31.27 -36.78
C GLU A 254 -5.11 -30.56 -38.12
N ALA A 255 -5.70 -29.37 -38.10
CA ALA A 255 -5.93 -28.59 -39.31
C ALA A 255 -4.62 -28.10 -39.95
N ALA A 256 -3.61 -27.74 -39.13
CA ALA A 256 -2.29 -27.34 -39.60
C ALA A 256 -1.46 -28.51 -40.15
N GLN A 257 -1.64 -29.74 -39.65
CA GLN A 257 -0.97 -30.94 -40.16
C GLN A 257 -1.58 -31.49 -41.45
N ARG A 258 -2.81 -31.10 -41.78
CA ARG A 258 -3.51 -31.49 -43.02
C ARG A 258 -3.27 -30.52 -44.19
N GLN A 259 -2.51 -29.45 -43.97
CA GLN A 259 -2.02 -28.52 -45.01
C GLN A 259 -0.59 -28.88 -45.40
#